data_AF-N1MM73-F1
#
_entry.id   AF-N1MM73-F1
#
_cell.length_a   1.000
_cell.length_b   1.000
_cell.length_c   1.000
_cell.angle_alpha   90.00
_cell.angle_beta   90.00
_cell.angle_gamma   90.00
#
_symmetry.space_group_name_H-M   'P 1'
#
loop_
_entity.id
_entity.type
_entity.pdbx_description
1 polymer ?
#
loop_
_entity_poly.entity_id
_entity_poly.type
_entity_poly.pdbx_seq_one_letter_code
_entity_poly.pdbx_strand_id
1 'polypeptide(L)'
;MKWLACGTEFIVADVIRWREPIWKPQPRSSKKKPTMIGQRAVTGQVLKIDRNGWAHIQVAACTVEQSPRSWHPVHPLKIGETIRRRRSKIGQGKVDRLPWSDETARAAIVGSRFLKS
;
A
#
# COMPACT_ATOMS: atom_id res chain seq x y z
N MET A 1 -10.13 5.10 -16.56
CA MET A 1 -10.11 5.52 -15.14
C MET A 1 -8.75 6.13 -14.82
N LYS A 2 -8.69 7.36 -14.30
CA LYS A 2 -7.42 8.10 -14.07
C LYS A 2 -7.03 8.03 -12.59
N TRP A 3 -5.82 7.55 -12.32
CA TRP A 3 -5.23 7.52 -10.98
C TRP A 3 -4.51 8.84 -10.69
N LEU A 4 -4.57 9.31 -9.44
CA LEU A 4 -3.94 10.56 -8.98
C LEU A 4 -2.79 10.26 -8.03
N ALA A 5 -1.59 10.78 -8.32
CA ALA A 5 -0.47 10.64 -7.39
C ALA A 5 -0.80 11.33 -6.06
N CYS A 6 -0.63 10.61 -4.94
CA CYS A 6 -0.90 11.14 -3.59
C CYS A 6 0.24 10.93 -2.60
N GLY A 7 1.19 10.05 -2.92
CA GLY A 7 2.29 9.71 -2.01
C GLY A 7 1.78 9.28 -0.64
N THR A 8 2.19 9.96 0.43
CA THR A 8 1.72 9.64 1.78
C THR A 8 0.40 10.31 2.15
N GLU A 9 -0.17 11.19 1.33
CA GLU A 9 -1.31 12.05 1.68
C GLU A 9 -2.69 11.39 1.47
N PHE A 10 -2.73 10.07 1.30
CA PHE A 10 -3.97 9.33 1.31
C PHE A 10 -4.60 9.32 2.71
N ILE A 11 -5.94 9.30 2.74
CA ILE A 11 -6.75 9.30 3.94
C ILE A 11 -7.58 8.03 4.05
N VAL A 12 -8.28 7.87 5.18
CA VAL A 12 -9.29 6.82 5.32
C VAL A 12 -10.33 6.95 4.20
N ALA A 13 -10.84 5.80 3.73
CA ALA A 13 -11.71 5.61 2.58
C ALA A 13 -11.08 5.83 1.19
N ASP A 14 -9.86 6.36 1.07
CA ASP A 14 -9.17 6.36 -0.22
C ASP A 14 -8.95 4.92 -0.71
N VAL A 15 -9.20 4.69 -2.00
CA VAL A 15 -8.70 3.50 -2.70
C VAL A 15 -7.34 3.85 -3.29
N ILE A 16 -6.30 3.17 -2.83
CA ILE A 16 -4.92 3.42 -3.23
C ILE A 16 -4.33 2.26 -3.99
N ARG A 17 -3.34 2.55 -4.84
CA ARG A 17 -2.55 1.59 -5.57
C ARG A 17 -1.07 1.90 -5.44
N TRP A 18 -0.26 0.87 -5.21
CA TRP A 18 1.19 0.98 -5.15
C TRP A 18 1.87 -0.31 -5.62
N ARG A 19 3.19 -0.25 -5.84
CA ARG A 19 4.05 -1.42 -6.02
C ARG A 19 4.92 -1.63 -4.78
N GLU A 20 5.03 -2.86 -4.30
CA GLU A 20 5.96 -3.22 -3.22
C GLU A 20 6.85 -4.42 -3.60
N PRO A 21 8.12 -4.42 -3.19
CA PRO A 21 9.03 -5.54 -3.40
C PRO A 21 8.64 -6.73 -2.51
N ILE A 22 8.80 -7.93 -3.06
CA ILE A 22 8.69 -9.19 -2.32
C ILE A 22 10.12 -9.66 -2.05
N TRP A 23 10.45 -9.82 -0.77
CA TRP A 23 11.78 -10.24 -0.34
C TRP A 23 11.80 -11.73 0.00
N LYS A 24 12.92 -12.39 -0.32
CA LYS A 24 13.17 -13.76 0.13
C LYS A 24 13.10 -13.82 1.66
N PRO A 25 12.32 -14.74 2.25
CA PRO A 25 12.32 -14.96 3.69
C PRO A 25 13.74 -15.28 4.17
N GLN A 26 14.18 -14.57 5.20
CA GLN A 26 15.47 -14.83 5.84
C GLN A 26 15.37 -14.55 7.35
N PRO A 27 16.18 -15.25 8.18
CA PRO A 27 16.26 -14.96 9.60
C PRO A 27 16.64 -13.50 9.85
N ARG A 28 16.07 -12.89 10.89
CA ARG A 28 16.37 -11.49 11.26
C ARG A 28 17.86 -11.29 11.62
N SER A 29 18.54 -12.35 12.08
CA SER A 29 19.98 -12.37 12.39
C SER A 29 20.89 -12.57 11.17
N SER A 30 20.32 -12.83 9.99
CA SER A 30 21.10 -13.07 8.78
C SER A 30 21.93 -11.84 8.40
N LYS A 31 23.24 -12.03 8.20
CA LYS A 31 24.14 -11.02 7.63
C LYS A 31 24.07 -10.95 6.09
N LYS A 32 23.29 -11.84 5.45
CA LYS A 32 23.14 -11.87 3.99
C LYS A 32 22.33 -10.66 3.51
N LYS A 33 22.71 -10.12 2.35
CA LYS A 33 21.96 -9.03 1.71
C LYS A 33 20.54 -9.52 1.36
N PRO A 34 19.47 -8.76 1.68
CA PRO A 34 18.12 -9.10 1.26
C PRO A 34 18.04 -9.28 -0.25
N THR A 35 17.45 -10.38 -0.69
CA THR A 35 17.27 -10.69 -2.12
C THR A 35 15.81 -10.46 -2.49
N MET A 36 15.55 -9.57 -3.44
CA MET A 36 14.21 -9.37 -3.98
C MET A 36 13.87 -10.53 -4.91
N ILE A 37 12.73 -11.16 -4.68
CA ILE A 37 12.26 -12.33 -5.44
C ILE A 37 11.09 -12.02 -6.37
N GLY A 38 10.54 -10.80 -6.27
CA GLY A 38 9.51 -10.30 -7.17
C GLY A 38 8.98 -8.95 -6.71
N GLN A 39 7.93 -8.49 -7.38
CA GLN A 39 7.14 -7.33 -6.99
C GLN A 39 5.68 -7.69 -6.96
N ARG A 40 4.90 -6.93 -6.18
CA ARG A 40 3.44 -6.96 -6.28
C ARG A 40 2.91 -5.56 -6.55
N ALA A 41 1.90 -5.48 -7.41
CA ALA A 41 1.06 -4.30 -7.53
C ALA A 41 -0.20 -4.55 -6.69
N VAL A 42 -0.42 -3.70 -5.69
CA VAL A 42 -1.54 -3.82 -4.75
C VAL A 42 -2.49 -2.66 -4.99
N THR A 43 -3.77 -2.96 -5.01
CA THR A 43 -4.86 -1.97 -4.92
C THR A 43 -5.68 -2.30 -3.69
N GLY A 44 -6.03 -1.31 -2.87
CA GLY A 44 -6.83 -1.54 -1.68
C GLY A 44 -7.43 -0.27 -1.09
N GLN A 45 -8.46 -0.44 -0.28
CA GLN A 45 -9.14 0.64 0.43
C GLN A 45 -8.53 0.85 1.80
N VAL A 46 -8.21 2.10 2.14
CA VAL A 46 -7.69 2.47 3.46
C VAL A 46 -8.83 2.45 4.47
N LEU A 47 -8.81 1.49 5.40
CA LEU A 47 -9.81 1.37 6.45
C LEU A 47 -9.51 2.24 7.67
N LYS A 48 -8.22 2.35 8.01
CA LYS A 48 -7.76 3.06 9.21
C LYS A 48 -6.32 3.51 9.06
N ILE A 49 -5.98 4.64 9.67
CA ILE A 49 -4.59 5.05 9.90
C ILE A 49 -4.41 5.24 11.42
N ASP A 50 -3.56 4.44 12.03
CA ASP A 50 -3.26 4.53 13.46
C ASP A 50 -2.36 5.75 13.76
N ARG A 51 -2.40 6.23 15.01
CA ARG A 51 -1.51 7.31 15.52
C ARG A 51 -0.02 7.02 15.32
N ASN A 52 0.37 5.74 15.27
CA ASN A 52 1.75 5.32 15.02
C ASN A 52 2.13 5.30 13.52
N GLY A 53 1.28 5.85 12.65
CA GLY A 53 1.51 5.91 11.20
C GLY A 53 1.38 4.58 10.48
N TRP A 54 0.54 3.67 10.99
CA TRP A 54 0.22 2.39 10.34
C TRP A 54 -1.12 2.48 9.62
N ALA A 55 -1.12 2.18 8.33
CA ALA A 55 -2.34 2.06 7.54
C ALA A 55 -2.82 0.60 7.55
N HIS A 56 -4.13 0.43 7.78
CA HIS A 56 -4.86 -0.81 7.62
C HIS A 56 -5.63 -0.73 6.32
N ILE A 57 -5.35 -1.66 5.41
CA ILE A 57 -5.81 -1.59 4.02
C ILE A 57 -6.50 -2.91 3.68
N GLN A 58 -7.74 -2.84 3.21
CA GLN A 58 -8.42 -4.00 2.66
C GLN A 58 -8.00 -4.18 1.20
N VAL A 59 -7.45 -5.34 0.86
CA VAL A 59 -6.97 -5.63 -0.50
C VAL A 59 -8.16 -5.78 -1.43
N ALA A 60 -8.20 -4.98 -2.49
CA ALA A 60 -9.19 -5.07 -3.56
C ALA A 60 -8.66 -5.83 -4.79
N ALA A 61 -7.37 -5.66 -5.09
CA ALA A 61 -6.69 -6.42 -6.14
C ALA A 61 -5.19 -6.56 -5.83
N CYS A 62 -4.60 -7.67 -6.24
CA CYS A 62 -3.15 -7.85 -6.15
C CYS A 62 -2.64 -8.69 -7.33
N THR A 63 -1.70 -8.13 -8.09
CA THR A 63 -0.96 -8.88 -9.12
C THR A 63 0.50 -9.01 -8.71
N VAL A 64 1.15 -10.08 -9.18
CA VAL A 64 2.53 -10.40 -8.82
C VAL A 64 3.37 -10.57 -10.08
N GLU A 65 4.56 -10.02 -10.02
CA GLU A 65 5.60 -10.13 -11.04
C GLU A 65 6.78 -10.87 -10.40
N GLN A 66 6.98 -12.13 -10.75
CA GLN A 66 8.08 -12.95 -10.22
C GLN A 66 9.41 -12.54 -10.88
N SER A 67 10.48 -12.49 -10.09
CA SER A 67 11.81 -12.30 -10.65
C SER A 67 12.22 -13.53 -11.46
N PRO A 68 12.70 -13.38 -12.72
CA PRO A 68 13.14 -14.51 -13.55
C PRO A 68 14.24 -15.38 -12.91
N ARG A 69 14.99 -14.82 -11.95
CA ARG A 69 16.12 -15.48 -11.29
C ARG A 69 15.73 -16.15 -9.98
N SER A 70 14.47 -16.10 -9.56
CA SER A 70 13.99 -16.64 -8.30
C SER A 70 13.11 -17.86 -8.53
N TRP A 71 13.50 -18.99 -7.93
CA TRP A 71 12.69 -20.21 -7.86
C TRP A 71 11.70 -20.20 -6.68
N HIS A 72 11.78 -19.20 -5.79
CA HIS A 72 10.84 -19.08 -4.69
C HIS A 72 9.48 -18.62 -5.23
N PRO A 73 8.39 -19.37 -4.95
CA PRO A 73 7.06 -18.96 -5.37
C PRO A 73 6.67 -17.66 -4.68
N VAL A 74 6.02 -16.79 -5.43
CA VAL A 74 5.50 -15.52 -4.96
C VAL A 74 3.99 -15.52 -5.12
N HIS A 75 3.28 -15.25 -4.02
CA HIS A 75 1.82 -15.27 -4.01
C HIS A 75 1.25 -13.85 -3.91
N PRO A 76 0.13 -13.57 -4.60
CA PRO A 76 -0.62 -12.34 -4.41
C PRO A 76 -1.22 -12.31 -3.00
N LEU A 77 -1.52 -11.11 -2.52
CA LEU A 77 -2.33 -10.93 -1.33
C LEU A 77 -3.79 -11.33 -1.62
N LYS A 78 -4.49 -11.86 -0.63
CA LYS A 78 -5.86 -12.33 -0.83
C LYS A 78 -6.81 -11.14 -0.92
N ILE A 79 -7.71 -11.13 -1.89
CA ILE A 79 -8.76 -10.11 -2.00
C ILE A 79 -9.68 -10.20 -0.77
N GLY A 80 -10.01 -9.04 -0.20
CA GLY A 80 -10.76 -8.91 1.05
C GLY A 80 -9.92 -8.99 2.32
N GLU A 81 -8.64 -9.40 2.23
CA GLU A 81 -7.72 -9.44 3.37
C GLU A 81 -7.36 -8.03 3.84
N THR A 82 -7.39 -7.81 5.15
CA THR A 82 -6.88 -6.58 5.75
C THR A 82 -5.39 -6.71 6.03
N ILE A 83 -4.57 -5.97 5.29
CA ILE A 83 -3.13 -5.90 5.50
C ILE A 83 -2.76 -4.64 6.30
N ARG A 84 -1.65 -4.73 7.03
CA ARG A 84 -1.07 -3.61 7.77
C ARG A 84 0.27 -3.19 7.18
N ARG A 85 0.47 -1.89 6.93
CA ARG A 85 1.71 -1.33 6.39
C ARG A 85 2.04 0.02 7.02
N ARG A 86 3.32 0.35 7.20
CA ARG A 86 3.74 1.67 7.69
C ARG A 86 3.50 2.68 6.57
N ARG A 87 2.69 3.71 6.82
CA ARG A 87 2.24 4.72 5.84
C ARG A 87 3.41 5.30 5.05
N SER A 88 4.50 5.66 5.74
CA SER A 88 5.72 6.22 5.14
C SER A 88 6.54 5.24 4.28
N LYS A 89 6.20 3.94 4.29
CA LYS A 89 6.90 2.90 3.54
C LYS A 89 6.06 2.30 2.41
N ILE A 90 4.76 2.60 2.35
CA ILE A 90 3.89 2.15 1.25
C ILE A 90 4.37 2.76 -0.06
N GLY A 91 4.63 1.91 -1.04
CA GLY A 91 5.14 2.32 -2.36
C GLY A 91 6.43 3.14 -2.32
N GLN A 92 7.12 3.20 -1.19
CA GLN A 92 8.20 4.18 -0.93
C GLN A 92 7.78 5.62 -1.27
N GLY A 93 6.52 5.99 -1.01
CA GLY A 93 5.96 7.30 -1.34
C GLY A 93 5.47 7.42 -2.79
N LYS A 94 5.54 6.36 -3.60
CA LYS A 94 4.96 6.28 -4.95
C LYS A 94 3.62 5.55 -4.87
N VAL A 95 2.62 6.28 -4.36
CA VAL A 95 1.26 5.79 -4.20
C VAL A 95 0.34 6.67 -5.02
N ASP A 96 -0.54 6.02 -5.77
CA ASP A 96 -1.64 6.68 -6.45
C ASP A 96 -2.95 6.39 -5.70
N ARG A 97 -3.89 7.31 -5.74
CA ARG A 97 -5.27 7.12 -5.28
C ARG A 97 -6.25 7.22 -6.44
N LEU A 98 -7.37 6.54 -6.29
CA LEU A 98 -8.53 6.75 -7.14
C LEU A 98 -9.22 8.07 -6.75
N PRO A 99 -9.69 8.88 -7.71
CA PRO A 99 -10.52 10.03 -7.38
C PRO A 99 -11.83 9.56 -6.76
N TRP A 100 -12.32 10.32 -5.79
CA TRP A 100 -13.66 10.16 -5.24
C TRP A 100 -14.68 10.62 -6.28
N SER A 101 -15.91 10.11 -6.19
CA SER A 101 -17.02 10.65 -6.98
C SER A 101 -17.28 12.12 -6.66
N ASP A 102 -17.03 12.53 -5.42
CA ASP A 102 -17.06 13.91 -4.95
C ASP A 102 -15.72 14.28 -4.29
N GLU A 103 -14.85 14.95 -5.05
CA GLU A 103 -13.57 15.46 -4.57
C GLU A 103 -13.72 16.65 -3.61
N THR A 104 -14.86 17.36 -3.62
CA THR A 104 -15.09 18.47 -2.68
C THR A 104 -15.31 17.93 -1.26
N ALA A 105 -16.04 16.82 -1.13
CA ALA A 105 -16.18 16.10 0.14
C ALA A 105 -14.82 15.62 0.66
N ARG A 106 -13.97 15.06 -0.22
CA ARG A 106 -12.62 14.66 0.15
C ARG A 106 -11.79 15.85 0.63
N ALA A 107 -11.85 16.98 -0.08
CA ALA A 107 -11.11 18.19 0.27
C ALA A 107 -11.56 18.75 1.64
N ALA A 108 -12.86 18.74 1.94
CA ALA A 108 -13.39 19.14 3.24
C ALA A 108 -12.85 18.26 4.38
N ILE A 109 -12.74 16.93 4.16
CA ILE A 109 -12.16 16.00 5.14
C ILE A 109 -10.68 16.30 5.38
N VAL A 110 -9.89 16.51 4.33
CA VAL A 110 -8.46 16.83 4.44
C VAL A 110 -8.23 18.19 5.10
N GLY A 111 -9.05 19.19 4.77
CA GLY A 111 -8.98 20.54 5.34
C GLY A 111 -9.44 20.62 6.80
N SER A 112 -10.21 19.64 7.27
CA SER A 112 -10.75 19.62 8.62
C SER A 112 -9.67 19.49 9.70
N ARG A 113 -9.60 20.49 10.59
CA ARG A 113 -8.71 20.49 11.75
C ARG A 113 -9.00 19.38 12.77
N PHE A 114 -10.22 18.84 12.76
CA PHE A 114 -10.68 17.85 13.73
C PHE A 114 -10.23 16.42 13.41
N LEU A 115 -9.76 16.18 12.18
CA LEU A 115 -9.32 14.87 11.71
C LEU A 115 -7.80 14.73 11.60
N LYS A 116 -7.04 15.79 11.95
CA LYS A 116 -5.59 15.76 12.07
C LYS A 116 -5.21 15.20 13.45
N SER A 117 -5.16 13.87 13.59
CA SER A 117 -4.68 13.18 14.80
C SER A 117 -3.33 12.51 14.58
#